data_AF-A0A0G4LNI9-F1
#
_entry.id   AF-A0A0G4LNI9-F1
#
_cell.length_a   1.000
_cell.length_b   1.000
_cell.length_c   1.000
_cell.angle_alpha   90.00
_cell.angle_beta   90.00
_cell.angle_gamma   90.00
#
_symmetry.space_group_name_H-M   'P 1'
#
loop_
_entity.id
_entity.type
_entity.pdbx_description
1 polymer ?
#
loop_
_entity_poly.entity_id
_entity_poly.type
_entity_poly.pdbx_seq_one_letter_code
_entity_poly.pdbx_strand_id
1 'polypeptide(L)'
;RSIVNLKITRKAPGFVAGKTGNTLYGTDLENPWGSMRHAFWPRCAAEGTITTPDGPIDFTGKAFYSFALQGMKPHHAAARWTFADFQTPTYSAVLMQFVTPPSYGTTTVT
;
A
#
# COMPACT_ATOMS: atom_id res chain seq x y z
N ARG A 1 0.36 -20.91 16.39
CA ARG A 1 -0.47 -20.68 15.19
C ARG A 1 -1.48 -19.60 15.54
N SER A 2 -1.62 -18.57 14.71
CA SER A 2 -2.61 -17.51 14.93
C SER A 2 -3.82 -17.70 14.02
N ILE A 3 -5.01 -17.37 14.50
CA ILE A 3 -6.26 -17.35 13.73
C ILE A 3 -6.65 -15.89 13.55
N VAL A 4 -6.81 -15.46 12.29
CA VAL A 4 -7.17 -14.09 11.95
C VAL A 4 -8.63 -14.06 11.51
N ASN A 5 -9.48 -13.37 12.28
CA ASN A 5 -10.88 -13.15 11.95
C ASN A 5 -11.17 -11.65 12.02
N LEU A 6 -10.88 -10.96 10.91
CA LEU A 6 -11.04 -9.52 10.79
C LEU A 6 -11.98 -9.18 9.63
N LYS A 7 -12.85 -8.20 9.87
CA LYS A 7 -13.64 -7.54 8.84
C LYS A 7 -13.15 -6.11 8.69
N ILE A 8 -12.74 -5.75 7.47
CA ILE A 8 -12.27 -4.41 7.14
C ILE A 8 -13.35 -3.70 6.31
N THR A 9 -13.91 -2.62 6.85
CA THR A 9 -14.95 -1.84 6.18
C THR A 9 -14.39 -0.51 5.72
N ARG A 10 -14.47 -0.21 4.41
CA ARG A 10 -14.10 1.12 3.87
C ARG A 10 -15.02 2.20 4.45
N LYS A 11 -14.44 3.31 4.93
CA LYS A 11 -15.17 4.43 5.56
C LYS A 11 -14.99 5.78 4.84
N ALA A 12 -14.10 5.86 3.86
CA ALA A 12 -13.90 7.04 3.01
C ALA A 12 -13.71 6.62 1.54
N PRO A 13 -13.92 7.53 0.56
CA PRO A 13 -13.56 7.26 -0.83
C PRO A 13 -12.11 6.81 -0.95
N GLY A 14 -11.89 5.81 -1.80
CA GLY A 14 -10.53 5.39 -2.14
C GLY A 14 -9.85 6.37 -3.09
N PHE A 15 -8.53 6.25 -3.20
CA PHE A 15 -7.75 7.00 -4.18
C PHE A 15 -6.69 6.10 -4.81
N VAL A 16 -6.09 6.58 -5.90
CA VAL A 16 -5.01 5.90 -6.61
C VAL A 16 -3.80 6.81 -6.71
N ALA A 17 -2.60 6.23 -6.85
CA ALA A 17 -1.42 7.02 -7.16
C ALA A 17 -1.46 7.52 -8.62
N GLY A 18 -1.24 8.82 -8.83
CA GLY A 18 -1.35 9.42 -10.17
C GLY A 18 -2.79 9.40 -10.72
N LYS A 19 -2.92 9.41 -12.05
CA LYS A 19 -4.24 9.52 -12.71
C LYS A 19 -5.05 8.21 -12.71
N THR A 20 -4.38 7.07 -12.83
CA THR A 20 -5.03 5.76 -13.06
C THR A 20 -4.66 4.71 -12.01
N GLY A 21 -3.70 5.00 -11.13
CA GLY A 21 -3.09 4.02 -10.24
C GLY A 21 -2.04 3.14 -10.89
N ASN A 22 -1.91 3.17 -12.22
CA ASN A 22 -0.96 2.33 -12.94
C ASN A 22 0.31 3.09 -13.28
N THR A 23 1.45 2.43 -13.13
CA THR A 23 2.76 2.90 -13.60
C THR A 23 3.35 1.84 -14.51
N LEU A 24 3.80 2.22 -15.69
CA LEU A 24 4.40 1.33 -16.68
C LEU A 24 5.91 1.55 -16.71
N TYR A 25 6.65 0.47 -16.91
CA TYR A 25 8.11 0.47 -16.97
C TYR A 25 8.56 -0.09 -18.32
N GLY A 26 9.44 0.64 -18.99
CA GLY A 26 9.88 0.33 -20.34
C GLY A 26 10.35 1.56 -21.07
N THR A 27 11.18 1.35 -22.09
CA THR A 27 11.46 2.37 -23.12
C THR A 27 10.32 2.48 -24.13
N ASP A 28 9.50 1.42 -24.26
CA ASP A 28 8.24 1.38 -25.00
C ASP A 28 7.09 1.16 -24.01
N LEU A 29 6.18 2.13 -23.91
CA LEU A 29 5.04 2.07 -22.99
C LEU A 29 3.84 1.33 -23.57
N GLU A 30 3.80 1.08 -24.88
CA GLU A 30 2.80 0.22 -25.51
C GLU A 30 3.12 -1.26 -25.26
N ASN A 31 4.40 -1.58 -25.06
CA ASN A 31 4.89 -2.92 -24.70
C ASN A 31 5.77 -2.88 -23.43
N PRO A 32 5.18 -2.53 -22.27
CA PRO A 32 5.95 -2.37 -21.04
C PRO A 32 6.45 -3.73 -20.54
N TRP A 33 7.71 -3.79 -20.12
CA TRP A 33 8.26 -5.01 -19.53
C TRP A 33 7.86 -5.18 -18.06
N GLY A 34 7.32 -4.14 -17.43
CA GLY A 34 6.85 -4.18 -16.05
C GLY A 34 5.72 -3.18 -15.79
N SER A 35 4.90 -3.48 -14.79
CA SER A 35 3.85 -2.57 -14.33
C SER A 35 3.73 -2.54 -12.81
N MET A 36 3.15 -1.46 -12.29
CA MET A 36 2.69 -1.37 -10.91
C MET A 36 1.26 -0.85 -10.89
N ARG A 37 0.50 -1.24 -9.86
CA ARG A 37 -0.80 -0.65 -9.54
C ARG A 37 -0.85 -0.30 -8.07
N HIS A 38 -1.19 0.95 -7.75
CA HIS A 38 -1.38 1.43 -6.38
C HIS A 38 -2.76 2.06 -6.21
N ALA A 39 -3.61 1.39 -5.43
CA ALA A 39 -4.92 1.87 -5.02
C ALA A 39 -5.10 1.73 -3.52
N PHE A 40 -5.79 2.67 -2.89
CA PHE A 40 -5.82 2.80 -1.45
C PHE A 40 -7.23 3.06 -0.94
N TRP A 41 -7.56 2.49 0.22
CA TRP A 41 -8.64 3.01 1.07
C TRP A 41 -7.99 3.75 2.24
N PRO A 42 -8.01 5.09 2.23
CA PRO A 42 -7.30 5.91 3.21
C PRO A 42 -7.87 5.77 4.62
N ARG A 43 -9.12 5.32 4.75
CA ARG A 43 -9.76 5.11 6.03
C ARG A 43 -10.71 3.93 5.99
N CYS A 44 -10.46 3.00 6.90
CA CYS A 44 -11.27 1.83 7.16
C CYS A 44 -11.55 1.70 8.66
N ALA A 45 -12.55 0.91 8.99
CA ALA A 45 -12.76 0.38 10.33
C ALA A 45 -12.44 -1.12 10.31
N ALA A 46 -11.65 -1.58 11.28
CA ALA A 46 -11.44 -2.98 11.57
C ALA A 46 -12.38 -3.41 12.69
N GLU A 47 -12.91 -4.62 12.56
CA GLU A 47 -13.74 -5.32 13.55
C GLU A 47 -13.21 -6.76 13.65
N GLY A 48 -13.09 -7.31 14.86
CA GLY A 48 -12.77 -8.71 15.08
C GLY A 48 -11.47 -8.95 15.86
N THR A 49 -10.96 -10.17 15.77
CA THR A 49 -9.88 -10.63 16.64
C THR A 49 -8.75 -11.32 15.89
N ILE A 50 -7.55 -11.23 16.46
CA ILE A 50 -6.44 -12.13 16.14
C ILE A 50 -6.20 -12.99 17.37
N THR A 51 -6.44 -14.29 17.24
CA THR A 51 -6.21 -15.26 18.32
C THR A 51 -4.81 -15.83 18.21
N THR A 52 -4.04 -15.68 19.29
CA THR A 52 -2.68 -16.22 19.45
C THR A 52 -2.70 -17.36 20.49
N PRO A 53 -1.59 -18.08 20.71
CA PRO A 53 -1.50 -19.05 21.82
C PRO A 53 -1.77 -18.44 23.20
N ASP A 54 -1.46 -17.16 23.39
CA ASP A 54 -1.66 -16.44 24.66
C ASP A 54 -3.10 -15.92 24.83
N GLY A 55 -3.93 -16.06 23.80
CA GLY A 55 -5.34 -15.68 23.81
C GLY A 55 -5.76 -14.77 22.64
N PRO A 56 -7.06 -14.40 22.59
CA PRO A 56 -7.61 -13.49 21.61
C PRO A 56 -7.23 -12.04 21.92
N ILE A 57 -6.79 -11.32 20.89
CA ILE A 57 -6.54 -9.87 20.93
C ILE A 57 -7.64 -9.19 20.10
N ASP A 58 -8.31 -8.20 20.68
CA ASP A 58 -9.28 -7.35 19.98
C ASP A 58 -8.54 -6.35 19.08
N PHE A 59 -8.86 -6.37 17.79
CA PHE A 59 -8.28 -5.50 16.77
C PHE A 59 -9.31 -4.48 16.24
N THR A 60 -10.39 -4.25 16.99
CA THR A 60 -11.38 -3.21 16.67
C THR A 60 -10.73 -1.83 16.69
N GLY A 61 -10.81 -1.11 15.58
CA GLY A 61 -10.14 0.19 15.47
C GLY A 61 -10.11 0.77 14.06
N LYS A 62 -9.19 1.71 13.84
CA LYS A 62 -8.95 2.30 12.52
C LYS A 62 -8.06 1.36 11.70
N ALA A 63 -8.31 1.33 10.39
CA ALA A 63 -7.50 0.58 9.46
C ALA A 63 -7.24 1.38 8.18
N PHE A 64 -6.24 0.93 7.44
CA PHE A 64 -5.88 1.41 6.11
C PHE A 64 -5.75 0.18 5.20
N TYR A 65 -6.14 0.31 3.93
CA TYR A 65 -5.99 -0.75 2.95
C TYR A 65 -5.13 -0.28 1.78
N SER A 66 -4.05 -1.01 1.50
CA SER A 66 -3.19 -0.81 0.34
C SER A 66 -3.34 -1.98 -0.63
N PHE A 67 -3.82 -1.67 -1.84
CA PHE A 67 -3.83 -2.57 -2.98
C PHE A 67 -2.66 -2.22 -3.88
N ALA A 68 -1.51 -2.85 -3.62
CA ALA A 68 -0.28 -2.67 -4.36
C ALA A 68 0.06 -3.95 -5.15
N LEU A 69 0.00 -3.88 -6.48
CA LEU A 69 0.43 -4.97 -7.36
C LEU A 69 1.74 -4.58 -8.04
N GLN A 70 2.72 -5.47 -7.99
CA GLN A 70 3.99 -5.33 -8.70
C GLN A 70 4.08 -6.42 -9.77
N GLY A 71 3.86 -6.02 -11.02
CA GLY A 71 4.02 -6.87 -12.19
C GLY A 71 5.47 -6.93 -12.68
N MET A 72 6.44 -6.95 -11.76
CA MET A 72 7.87 -7.00 -12.07
C MET A 72 8.69 -7.47 -10.86
N LYS A 73 10.00 -7.70 -11.08
CA LYS A 73 10.94 -7.96 -9.99
C LYS A 73 11.04 -6.71 -9.09
N PRO A 74 10.85 -6.82 -7.76
CA PRO A 74 10.78 -5.66 -6.87
C PRO A 74 12.01 -4.75 -6.91
N HIS A 75 13.21 -5.30 -7.11
CA HIS A 75 14.46 -4.53 -7.18
C HIS A 75 14.58 -3.66 -8.45
N HIS A 76 13.76 -3.90 -9.47
CA HIS A 76 13.67 -2.98 -10.61
C HIS A 76 12.71 -1.81 -10.35
N ALA A 77 11.77 -1.94 -9.40
CA ALA A 77 10.80 -0.91 -9.08
C ALA A 77 11.40 0.17 -8.17
N ALA A 78 12.11 -0.25 -7.11
CA ALA A 78 12.76 0.65 -6.16
C ALA A 78 13.91 -0.05 -5.42
N ALA A 79 14.88 0.75 -4.95
CA ALA A 79 15.94 0.30 -4.03
C ALA A 79 15.47 0.32 -2.56
N ARG A 80 14.64 1.29 -2.19
CA ARG A 80 14.07 1.41 -0.83
C ARG A 80 12.70 2.06 -0.88
N TRP A 81 11.83 1.66 0.04
CA TRP A 81 10.50 2.23 0.22
C TRP A 81 10.37 2.81 1.63
N THR A 82 9.64 3.92 1.73
CA THR A 82 9.22 4.55 2.98
C THR A 82 7.70 4.74 2.91
N PHE A 83 6.99 4.12 3.83
CA PHE A 83 5.53 4.26 3.96
C PHE A 83 5.19 4.99 5.24
N ALA A 84 4.18 5.86 5.19
CA ALA A 84 3.56 6.42 6.38
C ALA A 84 2.03 6.33 6.25
N ASP A 85 1.38 5.90 7.33
CA ASP A 85 -0.06 6.01 7.52
C ASP A 85 -0.31 6.80 8.79
N PHE A 86 -1.09 7.87 8.69
CA PHE A 86 -1.43 8.75 9.80
C PHE A 86 -2.94 8.93 9.89
N GLN A 87 -3.50 8.67 11.06
CA GLN A 87 -4.95 8.60 11.28
C GLN A 87 -5.39 9.36 12.53
N THR A 88 -5.87 10.59 12.37
CA THR A 88 -6.54 11.35 13.45
C THR A 88 -8.02 10.96 13.54
N PRO A 89 -8.82 11.52 14.47
CA PRO A 89 -10.26 11.30 14.47
C PRO A 89 -10.93 11.71 13.15
N THR A 90 -10.48 12.79 12.51
CA THR A 90 -11.15 13.40 11.33
C THR A 90 -10.31 13.40 10.05
N TYR A 91 -9.00 13.16 10.12
CA TYR A 91 -8.08 13.20 8.96
C TYR A 91 -7.27 11.92 8.83
N SER A 92 -6.99 11.56 7.59
CA SER A 92 -6.08 10.47 7.21
C SER A 92 -5.05 10.99 6.21
N ALA A 93 -3.78 10.66 6.39
CA ALA A 93 -2.73 10.93 5.42
C ALA A 93 -1.94 9.64 5.16
N VAL A 94 -1.72 9.34 3.88
CA VAL A 94 -0.99 8.16 3.42
C VAL A 94 0.15 8.66 2.53
N LEU A 95 1.38 8.27 2.85
CA LEU A 95 2.57 8.58 2.08
C LEU A 95 3.24 7.30 1.61
N MET A 96 3.64 7.30 0.35
CA MET A 96 4.51 6.30 -0.23
C MET A 96 5.64 7.00 -0.97
N GLN A 97 6.82 7.03 -0.35
CA GLN A 97 8.05 7.53 -0.94
C GLN A 97 8.96 6.35 -1.28
N PHE A 98 9.75 6.46 -2.34
CA PHE A 98 10.77 5.46 -2.64
C PHE A 98 12.02 6.08 -3.24
N VAL A 99 13.11 5.31 -3.26
CA VAL A 99 14.29 5.64 -4.06
C VAL A 99 14.41 4.69 -5.23
N THR A 100 14.63 5.25 -6.40
CA THR A 100 14.83 4.48 -7.62
C THR A 100 16.10 3.63 -7.53
N PRO A 101 16.17 2.47 -8.20
CA PRO A 101 17.41 1.70 -8.25
C PRO A 101 18.50 2.45 -9.05
N PRO A 102 19.77 2.00 -8.97
CA PRO A 102 20.88 2.64 -9.69
C PRO A 102 20.64 2.81 -11.20
N SER A 103 19.93 1.88 -11.84
CA SER A 103 19.54 1.95 -13.26
C SER A 103 18.63 3.15 -13.59
N TYR A 104 18.04 3.78 -12.58
CA TYR A 104 17.16 4.95 -12.67
C TYR A 104 17.69 6.15 -11.86
N GLY A 105 19.00 6.17 -11.57
CA GLY A 105 19.68 7.36 -11.04
C GLY A 105 19.68 7.52 -9.51
N THR A 106 19.15 6.55 -8.74
CA THR A 106 19.15 6.60 -7.25
C THR A 106 18.50 7.86 -6.69
N THR A 107 17.34 8.24 -7.22
CA THR A 107 16.63 9.47 -6.85
C THR A 107 15.44 9.18 -5.94
N THR A 108 15.11 10.12 -5.06
CA THR A 108 13.92 10.04 -4.20
C THR A 108 12.68 10.50 -4.97
N VAL A 109 11.62 9.70 -4.96
CA VAL A 109 10.30 9.96 -5.56
C VAL A 109 9.25 9.97 -4.45
N THR A 110 8.45 11.04 -4.38
CA THR A 110 7.41 11.26 -3.36
C THR A 110 6.06 11.54 -4.00
#